data_AF-A0AB35JF11-F1
#
_entry.id   AF-A0AB35JF11-F1
#
_cell.length_a   1.000
_cell.length_b   1.000
_cell.length_c   1.000
_cell.angle_alpha   90.00
_cell.angle_beta   90.00
_cell.angle_gamma   90.00
#
_symmetry.space_group_name_H-M   'P 1'
#
loop_
_entity.id
_entity.type
_entity.pdbx_description
1 polymer ?
#
loop_
_entity_poly.entity_id
_entity_poly.type
_entity_poly.pdbx_seq_one_letter_code
_entity_poly.pdbx_strand_id
1 'polypeptide(L)'
;MTNDELQSKTIAFLRFPLIVGVVLIHCYYKELPIGGVKVPVMDEYPIYKLIADLFSQVLARTAVPLFFLISGYLFFYKSSFSWPMYGSKLRKRAQTLLLPYLFWNGALVGLHLLIELLFPSVLSGEVKPVLDYGWCDWWDIFWAREPSEPGGMPMPINYPLWFIRDLMVLVVFSPLVYLWAVSLRSLFLRMDWKKLLGGLTPSWRGLVSLSLRPM
;
A
#
# COMPACT_ATOMS: atom_id res chain seq x y z
N MET A 1 0.29 20.49 -25.22
CA MET A 1 -0.08 19.71 -24.03
C MET A 1 0.49 20.43 -22.82
N THR A 2 -0.34 20.75 -21.84
CA THR A 2 0.12 21.42 -20.60
C THR A 2 0.90 20.44 -19.72
N ASN A 3 1.72 20.95 -18.80
CA ASN A 3 2.46 20.10 -17.86
C ASN A 3 1.51 19.24 -16.99
N ASP A 4 0.34 19.78 -16.61
CA ASP A 4 -0.66 19.05 -15.84
C ASP A 4 -1.32 17.92 -16.64
N GLU A 5 -1.62 18.17 -17.92
CA GLU A 5 -2.11 17.13 -18.84
C GLU A 5 -1.08 16.02 -19.02
N LEU A 6 0.20 16.38 -19.19
CA LEU A 6 1.29 15.42 -19.30
C LEU A 6 1.38 14.55 -18.05
N GLN A 7 1.44 15.17 -16.86
CA GLN A 7 1.54 14.43 -15.59
C GLN A 7 0.34 13.53 -15.34
N SER A 8 -0.88 14.01 -15.60
CA SER A 8 -2.10 13.20 -15.47
C SER A 8 -2.04 11.97 -16.38
N LYS A 9 -1.63 12.15 -17.65
CA LYS A 9 -1.43 11.04 -18.59
C LYS A 9 -0.33 10.09 -18.16
N THR A 10 0.81 10.59 -17.68
CA THR A 10 1.90 9.75 -17.17
C THR A 10 1.44 8.91 -15.98
N ILE A 11 0.74 9.51 -15.02
CA ILE A 11 0.20 8.80 -13.86
C ILE A 11 -0.82 7.76 -14.30
N ALA A 12 -1.73 8.10 -15.21
CA ALA A 12 -2.72 7.15 -15.73
C ALA A 12 -2.04 5.96 -16.43
N PHE A 13 -1.02 6.22 -17.25
CA PHE A 13 -0.23 5.19 -17.92
C PHE A 13 0.52 4.30 -16.92
N LEU A 14 1.15 4.87 -15.88
CA LEU A 14 1.86 4.11 -14.86
C LEU A 14 0.94 3.27 -13.99
N ARG A 15 -0.31 3.70 -13.73
CA ARG A 15 -1.25 2.93 -12.91
C ARG A 15 -1.53 1.55 -13.49
N PHE A 16 -1.68 1.43 -14.80
CA PHE A 16 -2.02 0.16 -15.43
C PHE A 16 -1.00 -0.98 -15.13
N PRO A 17 0.29 -0.86 -15.46
CA PRO A 17 1.27 -1.91 -15.15
C PRO A 17 1.42 -2.14 -13.65
N LEU A 18 1.25 -1.09 -12.81
CA LEU A 18 1.29 -1.25 -11.36
C LEU A 18 0.09 -2.06 -10.84
N ILE A 19 -1.12 -1.84 -11.36
CA ILE A 19 -2.32 -2.64 -11.03
C ILE A 19 -2.10 -4.10 -11.45
N VAL A 20 -1.59 -4.34 -12.67
CA VAL A 20 -1.25 -5.68 -13.14
C VAL A 20 -0.22 -6.33 -12.19
N GLY A 21 0.79 -5.59 -11.75
CA GLY A 21 1.72 -6.04 -10.73
C GLY A 21 1.02 -6.49 -9.44
N VAL A 22 0.12 -5.69 -8.89
CA VAL A 22 -0.63 -6.07 -7.68
C VAL A 22 -1.41 -7.37 -7.88
N VAL A 23 -2.06 -7.56 -9.05
CA VAL A 23 -2.74 -8.82 -9.37
C VAL A 23 -1.75 -9.99 -9.41
N LEU A 24 -0.58 -9.83 -10.05
CA LEU A 24 0.46 -10.88 -10.11
C LEU A 24 0.96 -11.29 -8.72
N ILE A 25 1.12 -10.35 -7.78
CA ILE A 25 1.49 -10.68 -6.38
C ILE A 25 0.43 -11.60 -5.75
N HIS A 26 -0.86 -11.33 -6.00
CA HIS A 26 -1.96 -12.12 -5.45
C HIS A 26 -2.22 -13.44 -6.19
N CYS A 27 -1.66 -13.62 -7.39
CA CYS A 27 -1.70 -14.88 -8.13
C CYS A 27 -0.51 -15.80 -7.82
N TYR A 28 0.34 -15.45 -6.85
CA TYR A 28 1.47 -16.27 -6.44
C TYR A 28 1.02 -17.38 -5.48
N TYR A 29 0.69 -18.56 -6.02
CA TYR A 29 0.30 -19.74 -5.26
C TYR A 29 1.48 -20.69 -5.04
N LYS A 30 1.83 -20.97 -3.79
CA LYS A 30 2.90 -21.92 -3.46
C LYS A 30 2.47 -23.38 -3.60
N GLU A 31 1.19 -23.63 -3.34
CA GLU A 31 0.56 -24.94 -3.35
C GLU A 31 -0.74 -24.87 -4.14
N LEU A 32 -1.05 -25.91 -4.91
CA LEU A 32 -2.33 -26.04 -5.60
C LEU A 32 -3.10 -27.26 -5.07
N PRO A 33 -4.40 -27.13 -4.79
CA PRO A 33 -5.24 -28.27 -4.44
C PRO A 33 -5.60 -29.06 -5.71
N ILE A 34 -4.88 -30.15 -5.97
CA ILE A 34 -5.13 -31.05 -7.11
C ILE A 34 -5.65 -32.37 -6.54
N GLY A 35 -6.90 -32.72 -6.84
CA GLY A 35 -7.51 -33.96 -6.36
C GLY A 35 -7.66 -34.04 -4.83
N GLY A 36 -7.76 -32.90 -4.14
CA GLY A 36 -7.86 -32.84 -2.68
C GLY A 36 -6.52 -32.90 -1.93
N VAL A 37 -5.40 -32.99 -2.65
CA VAL A 37 -4.05 -32.95 -2.08
C VAL A 37 -3.41 -31.59 -2.40
N LYS A 38 -2.77 -30.97 -1.40
CA LYS A 38 -1.97 -29.76 -1.62
C LYS A 38 -0.64 -30.17 -2.25
N VAL A 39 -0.47 -29.86 -3.53
CA VAL A 39 0.75 -30.17 -4.29
C VAL A 39 1.67 -28.96 -4.22
N PRO A 40 2.94 -29.10 -3.76
CA PRO A 40 3.90 -28.00 -3.67
C PRO A 40 4.47 -27.67 -5.05
N VAL A 41 3.72 -26.89 -5.83
CA VAL A 41 4.04 -26.54 -7.24
C VAL A 41 5.40 -25.88 -7.38
N MET A 42 5.80 -25.08 -6.39
CA MET A 42 7.08 -24.38 -6.41
C MET A 42 8.28 -25.34 -6.27
N ASP A 43 8.11 -26.48 -5.61
CA ASP A 43 9.19 -27.45 -5.41
C ASP A 43 9.26 -28.47 -6.55
N GLU A 44 8.10 -28.80 -7.14
CA GLU A 44 8.02 -29.77 -8.26
C GLU A 44 8.37 -29.16 -9.63
N TYR A 45 8.12 -27.86 -9.84
CA TYR A 45 8.27 -27.21 -11.14
C TYR A 45 9.25 -26.03 -11.11
N PRO A 46 10.57 -26.27 -11.25
CA PRO A 46 11.58 -25.22 -11.08
C PRO A 46 11.50 -24.09 -12.12
N ILE A 47 11.09 -24.39 -13.35
CA ILE A 47 10.89 -23.37 -14.39
C ILE A 47 9.70 -22.47 -14.03
N TYR A 48 8.59 -23.07 -13.58
CA TYR A 48 7.44 -22.30 -13.12
C TYR A 48 7.81 -21.41 -11.93
N LYS A 49 8.52 -21.97 -10.93
CA LYS A 49 9.02 -21.21 -9.77
C LYS A 49 9.85 -20.01 -10.21
N LEU A 50 10.82 -20.20 -11.11
CA LEU A 50 11.67 -19.12 -11.61
C LEU A 50 10.85 -17.99 -12.24
N ILE A 51 9.89 -18.32 -13.10
CA ILE A 51 9.02 -17.34 -13.76
C ILE A 51 8.12 -16.65 -12.72
N ALA A 52 7.49 -17.40 -11.83
CA ALA A 52 6.60 -16.87 -10.81
C ALA A 52 7.34 -15.93 -9.84
N ASP A 53 8.54 -16.29 -9.41
CA ASP A 53 9.39 -15.47 -8.55
C ASP A 53 9.83 -14.18 -9.25
N LEU A 54 10.30 -14.26 -10.50
CA LEU A 54 10.73 -13.09 -11.26
C LEU A 54 9.58 -12.08 -11.42
N PHE A 55 8.42 -12.53 -11.89
CA PHE A 55 7.31 -11.62 -12.18
C PHE A 55 6.56 -11.17 -10.94
N SER A 56 6.35 -12.05 -9.95
CA SER A 56 5.50 -11.75 -8.79
C SER A 56 6.30 -11.23 -7.60
N GLN A 57 7.46 -11.84 -7.30
CA GLN A 57 8.26 -11.53 -6.11
C GLN A 57 9.28 -10.42 -6.36
N VAL A 58 9.86 -10.35 -7.55
CA VAL A 58 10.88 -9.33 -7.88
C VAL A 58 10.24 -8.11 -8.53
N LEU A 59 9.62 -8.26 -9.71
CA LEU A 59 9.09 -7.13 -10.47
C LEU A 59 7.83 -6.56 -9.85
N ALA A 60 6.80 -7.39 -9.67
CA ALA A 60 5.49 -6.90 -9.24
C ALA A 60 5.47 -6.33 -7.82
N ARG A 61 6.26 -6.87 -6.88
CA ARG A 61 6.36 -6.33 -5.51
C ARG A 61 6.76 -4.85 -5.46
N THR A 62 7.45 -4.33 -6.47
CA THR A 62 7.76 -2.89 -6.56
C THR A 62 6.52 -2.02 -6.78
N ALA A 63 5.40 -2.59 -7.23
CA ALA A 63 4.19 -1.83 -7.53
C ALA A 63 3.60 -1.15 -6.29
N VAL A 64 3.61 -1.85 -5.14
CA VAL A 64 3.07 -1.34 -3.88
C VAL A 64 3.80 -0.08 -3.38
N PRO A 65 5.14 -0.07 -3.20
CA PRO A 65 5.85 1.14 -2.80
C PRO A 65 5.75 2.26 -3.84
N LEU A 66 5.66 1.94 -5.14
CA LEU A 66 5.43 2.94 -6.18
C LEU A 66 4.04 3.59 -6.07
N PHE A 67 2.98 2.83 -5.74
CA PHE A 67 1.68 3.42 -5.46
C PHE A 67 1.69 4.34 -4.25
N PHE A 68 2.36 3.95 -3.16
CA PHE A 68 2.53 4.83 -2.00
C PHE A 68 3.29 6.10 -2.36
N LEU A 69 4.36 5.99 -3.15
CA LEU A 69 5.14 7.13 -3.63
C LEU A 69 4.30 8.09 -4.48
N ILE A 70 3.54 7.57 -5.45
CA ILE A 70 2.63 8.37 -6.29
C ILE A 70 1.57 9.06 -5.42
N SER A 71 1.00 8.35 -4.45
CA SER A 71 -0.02 8.90 -3.55
C SER A 71 0.54 10.03 -2.67
N GLY A 72 1.77 9.88 -2.16
CA GLY A 72 2.49 10.90 -1.41
C GLY A 72 2.85 12.11 -2.27
N TYR A 73 3.37 11.88 -3.48
CA TYR A 73 3.63 12.95 -4.45
C TYR A 73 2.36 13.77 -4.73
N LEU A 74 1.25 13.10 -5.05
CA LEU A 74 -0.04 13.76 -5.30
C LEU A 74 -0.59 14.47 -4.06
N PHE A 75 -0.27 13.99 -2.85
CA PHE A 75 -0.67 14.65 -1.61
C PHE A 75 -0.04 16.03 -1.46
N PHE A 76 1.23 16.20 -1.84
CA PHE A 76 1.95 17.48 -1.75
C PHE A 76 2.06 18.25 -3.07
N TYR A 77 1.55 17.67 -4.16
CA TYR A 77 1.65 18.28 -5.49
C TYR A 77 0.99 19.67 -5.54
N LYS A 78 1.74 20.66 -6.03
CA LYS A 78 1.33 22.07 -6.18
C LYS A 78 0.69 22.68 -4.93
N SER A 79 1.09 22.24 -3.74
CA SER A 79 0.59 22.77 -2.47
C SER A 79 1.75 22.98 -1.52
N SER A 80 1.92 24.21 -1.02
CA SER A 80 2.75 24.44 0.16
C SER A 80 2.07 23.83 1.40
N PHE A 81 2.87 23.32 2.33
CA PHE A 81 2.31 22.70 3.53
C PHE A 81 1.69 23.78 4.43
N SER A 82 0.40 23.65 4.72
CA SER A 82 -0.31 24.46 5.70
C SER A 82 -1.38 23.61 6.40
N TRP A 83 -1.67 23.93 7.67
CA TRP A 83 -2.67 23.20 8.45
C TRP A 83 -4.08 23.22 7.84
N PRO A 84 -4.58 24.35 7.29
CA PRO A 84 -5.89 24.36 6.62
C PRO A 84 -5.93 23.47 5.37
N MET A 85 -4.86 23.50 4.57
CA MET A 85 -4.72 22.63 3.38
C MET A 85 -4.72 21.15 3.78
N TYR A 86 -3.94 20.80 4.81
CA TYR A 86 -3.85 19.44 5.33
C TYR A 86 -5.21 18.92 5.82
N GLY A 87 -5.91 19.70 6.66
CA GLY A 87 -7.24 19.33 7.15
C GLY A 87 -8.27 19.13 6.03
N SER A 88 -8.24 19.99 5.00
CA SER A 88 -9.11 19.86 3.82
C SER A 88 -8.82 18.56 3.04
N LYS A 89 -7.54 18.22 2.82
CA LYS A 89 -7.16 16.98 2.16
C LYS A 89 -7.51 15.74 3.00
N LEU A 90 -7.35 15.80 4.31
CA LEU A 90 -7.70 14.71 5.22
C LEU A 90 -9.20 14.43 5.18
N ARG A 91 -10.05 15.47 5.25
CA ARG A 91 -11.52 15.33 5.15
C ARG A 91 -11.95 14.68 3.84
N LYS A 92 -11.39 15.11 2.70
CA LYS A 92 -11.69 14.51 1.39
C LYS A 92 -11.29 13.03 1.37
N ARG A 93 -10.13 12.68 1.91
CA ARG A 93 -9.66 11.29 1.97
C ARG A 93 -10.47 10.44 2.94
N ALA A 94 -10.96 10.98 4.05
CA ALA A 94 -11.89 10.27 4.91
C ALA A 94 -13.17 9.88 4.15
N GLN A 95 -13.68 10.77 3.30
CA GLN A 95 -14.86 10.49 2.48
C GLN A 95 -14.58 9.44 1.38
N THR A 96 -13.42 9.51 0.72
CA THR A 96 -13.12 8.64 -0.42
C THR A 96 -12.41 7.33 -0.08
N LEU A 97 -11.83 7.22 1.12
CA LEU A 97 -11.05 6.05 1.55
C LEU A 97 -11.63 5.43 2.83
N LEU A 98 -11.79 6.21 3.90
CA LEU A 98 -12.23 5.66 5.19
C LEU A 98 -13.67 5.15 5.14
N LEU A 99 -14.60 5.92 4.56
CA LEU A 99 -15.99 5.49 4.45
C LEU A 99 -16.14 4.20 3.62
N PRO A 100 -15.56 4.09 2.39
CA PRO A 100 -15.57 2.83 1.66
C PRO A 100 -14.87 1.69 2.39
N TYR A 101 -13.76 1.96 3.09
CA TYR A 101 -13.04 0.96 3.86
C TYR A 101 -13.91 0.35 4.96
N LEU A 102 -14.58 1.19 5.75
CA LEU A 102 -15.47 0.75 6.81
C LEU A 102 -16.68 0.00 6.24
N PHE A 103 -17.25 0.52 5.15
CA PHE A 103 -18.37 -0.13 4.47
C PHE A 103 -18.02 -1.54 3.99
N TRP A 104 -16.92 -1.71 3.24
CA TRP A 104 -16.56 -3.00 2.67
C TRP A 104 -16.08 -4.03 3.70
N ASN A 105 -15.36 -3.60 4.74
CA ASN A 105 -15.04 -4.50 5.85
C ASN A 105 -16.30 -4.88 6.62
N GLY A 106 -17.16 -3.91 6.96
CA GLY A 106 -18.43 -4.17 7.64
C GLY A 106 -19.38 -5.08 6.85
N ALA A 107 -19.45 -4.91 5.53
CA ALA A 107 -20.22 -5.78 4.64
C ALA A 107 -19.72 -7.22 4.70
N LEU A 108 -18.39 -7.43 4.75
CA LEU A 108 -17.80 -8.76 4.84
C LEU A 108 -18.02 -9.40 6.22
N VAL A 109 -17.99 -8.61 7.30
CA VAL A 109 -18.40 -9.07 8.65
C VAL A 109 -19.87 -9.48 8.65
N GLY A 110 -20.75 -8.65 8.06
CA GLY A 110 -22.17 -8.97 7.94
C GLY A 110 -22.43 -10.24 7.14
N LEU A 111 -21.66 -10.48 6.08
CA LEU A 111 -21.70 -11.73 5.32
C LEU A 111 -21.26 -12.93 6.16
N HIS A 112 -20.18 -12.81 6.94
CA HIS A 112 -19.74 -13.88 7.84
C HIS A 112 -20.81 -14.21 8.88
N LEU A 113 -21.40 -13.18 9.50
CA LEU A 113 -22.50 -13.36 10.45
C LEU A 113 -23.72 -14.03 9.79
N LEU A 114 -24.06 -13.64 8.56
CA LEU A 114 -25.17 -14.27 7.83
C LEU A 114 -24.91 -15.76 7.56
N ILE A 115 -23.69 -16.11 7.15
CA ILE A 115 -23.31 -17.51 6.91
C ILE A 115 -23.34 -18.30 8.22
N GLU A 116 -22.85 -17.71 9.33
CA GLU A 116 -22.86 -18.32 10.65
C GLU A 116 -24.29 -18.64 11.13
N LEU A 117 -25.23 -17.72 10.89
CA LEU A 117 -26.64 -17.90 11.25
C LEU A 117 -27.39 -18.92 10.37
N LEU A 118 -27.10 -18.96 9.07
CA LEU A 118 -27.78 -19.83 8.12
C LEU A 118 -27.17 -21.24 8.03
N PHE A 119 -25.85 -21.34 8.22
CA PHE A 119 -25.07 -22.56 8.05
C PHE A 119 -24.02 -22.72 9.16
N PRO A 120 -24.44 -22.86 10.43
CA PRO A 120 -23.52 -22.90 11.57
C PRO A 120 -22.48 -24.02 11.47
N SER A 121 -22.81 -25.13 10.81
CA SER A 121 -21.88 -26.26 10.59
C SER A 121 -20.73 -25.97 9.62
N VAL A 122 -20.82 -24.91 8.81
CA VAL A 122 -19.76 -24.54 7.84
C VAL A 122 -18.62 -23.79 8.51
N LEU A 123 -18.92 -23.08 9.60
CA LEU A 123 -17.96 -22.22 10.31
C LEU A 123 -17.61 -22.73 11.72
N SER A 124 -18.22 -23.84 12.15
CA SER A 124 -18.04 -24.37 13.50
C SER A 124 -16.60 -24.82 13.76
N GLY A 125 -15.96 -24.22 14.78
CA GLY A 125 -14.67 -24.68 15.31
C GLY A 125 -13.42 -24.06 14.69
N GLU A 126 -13.54 -23.32 13.58
CA GLU A 126 -12.37 -22.68 12.93
C GLU A 126 -12.18 -21.21 13.32
N VAL A 127 -13.27 -20.51 13.64
CA VAL A 127 -13.25 -19.07 13.95
C VAL A 127 -14.17 -18.80 15.14
N LYS A 128 -13.75 -17.88 16.02
CA LYS A 128 -14.60 -17.38 17.10
C LYS A 128 -15.91 -16.81 16.50
N PRO A 129 -17.10 -17.20 17.02
CA PRO A 129 -18.37 -16.63 16.61
C PRO A 129 -18.36 -15.10 16.61
N VAL A 130 -18.90 -14.47 15.56
CA VAL A 130 -18.93 -12.98 15.47
C VAL A 130 -19.77 -12.39 16.61
N LEU A 131 -20.77 -13.13 17.08
CA LEU A 131 -21.61 -12.74 18.22
C LEU A 131 -20.86 -12.68 19.56
N ASP A 132 -19.73 -13.38 19.67
CA ASP A 132 -18.91 -13.43 20.88
C ASP A 132 -17.77 -12.40 20.86
N TYR A 133 -17.73 -11.52 19.85
CA TYR A 133 -16.66 -10.55 19.68
C TYR A 133 -16.69 -9.45 20.75
N GLY A 134 -15.57 -9.32 21.45
CA GLY A 134 -15.27 -8.20 22.32
C GLY A 134 -14.66 -7.02 21.57
N TRP A 135 -14.29 -5.99 22.32
CA TRP A 135 -13.78 -4.74 21.74
C TRP A 135 -12.47 -4.90 20.96
N CYS A 136 -11.57 -5.77 21.45
CA CYS A 136 -10.32 -6.09 20.75
C CYS A 136 -10.58 -6.86 19.45
N ASP A 137 -11.51 -7.83 19.46
CA ASP A 137 -11.86 -8.59 18.25
C ASP A 137 -12.42 -7.65 17.15
N TRP A 138 -13.26 -6.70 17.55
CA TRP A 138 -13.78 -5.66 16.66
C TRP A 138 -12.69 -4.70 16.16
N TRP A 139 -11.67 -4.40 16.96
CA TRP A 139 -10.52 -3.64 16.47
C TRP A 139 -9.72 -4.45 15.45
N ASP A 140 -9.37 -5.68 15.81
CA ASP A 140 -8.50 -6.54 15.02
C ASP A 140 -9.13 -6.90 13.68
N ILE A 141 -10.43 -7.17 13.63
CA ILE A 141 -11.10 -7.49 12.37
C ILE A 141 -11.04 -6.34 11.34
N PHE A 142 -11.01 -5.09 11.80
CA PHE A 142 -10.85 -3.90 10.94
C PHE A 142 -9.41 -3.43 10.82
N TRP A 143 -8.46 -3.96 11.58
CA TRP A 143 -7.10 -3.43 11.62
C TRP A 143 -6.04 -4.49 11.35
N ALA A 144 -5.95 -5.51 12.20
CA ALA A 144 -4.83 -6.44 12.27
C ALA A 144 -5.27 -7.83 12.74
N ARG A 145 -6.24 -8.43 12.04
CA ARG A 145 -6.69 -9.80 12.32
C ARG A 145 -5.51 -10.75 12.16
N GLU A 146 -5.40 -11.69 13.09
CA GLU A 146 -4.38 -12.72 13.02
C GLU A 146 -4.47 -13.47 11.69
N PRO A 147 -3.32 -13.65 11.00
CA PRO A 147 -3.28 -14.32 9.72
C PRO A 147 -3.63 -15.79 9.89
N SER A 148 -4.37 -16.33 8.93
CA SER A 148 -4.72 -17.76 8.90
C SER A 148 -3.50 -18.67 8.68
N GLU A 149 -2.38 -18.12 8.20
CA GLU A 149 -1.14 -18.86 7.95
C GLU A 149 0.01 -18.34 8.84
N PRO A 150 0.85 -19.24 9.40
CA PRO A 150 2.03 -18.85 10.17
C PRO A 150 2.97 -17.96 9.37
N GLY A 151 3.31 -16.79 9.91
CA GLY A 151 4.18 -15.81 9.25
C GLY A 151 3.47 -14.90 8.24
N GLY A 152 2.14 -14.98 8.13
CA GLY A 152 1.35 -13.98 7.42
C GLY A 152 1.43 -12.60 8.09
N MET A 153 1.11 -11.54 7.34
CA MET A 153 1.00 -10.21 7.92
C MET A 153 -0.42 -9.98 8.46
N PRO A 154 -0.59 -9.31 9.61
CA PRO A 154 -1.90 -8.96 10.13
C PRO A 154 -2.67 -8.06 9.16
N MET A 155 -3.89 -8.47 8.82
CA MET A 155 -4.70 -7.84 7.76
C MET A 155 -6.12 -7.58 8.27
N PRO A 156 -6.82 -6.56 7.74
CA PRO A 156 -8.25 -6.47 7.96
C PRO A 156 -8.97 -7.68 7.33
N ILE A 157 -10.21 -7.93 7.75
CA ILE A 157 -11.02 -9.06 7.24
C ILE A 157 -11.10 -9.08 5.72
N ASN A 158 -11.24 -7.92 5.09
CA ASN A 158 -11.13 -7.79 3.65
C ASN A 158 -9.65 -7.61 3.29
N TYR A 159 -8.96 -8.74 3.09
CA TYR A 159 -7.51 -8.83 2.91
C TYR A 159 -6.94 -7.74 1.96
N PRO A 160 -7.42 -7.55 0.72
CA PRO A 160 -6.91 -6.51 -0.19
C PRO A 160 -6.96 -5.06 0.34
N LEU A 161 -7.81 -4.76 1.32
CA LEU A 161 -7.98 -3.40 1.85
C LEU A 161 -6.87 -2.97 2.80
N TRP A 162 -5.92 -3.85 3.14
CA TRP A 162 -4.73 -3.51 3.93
C TRP A 162 -3.97 -2.31 3.34
N PHE A 163 -3.92 -2.20 2.01
CA PHE A 163 -3.26 -1.09 1.32
C PHE A 163 -3.93 0.26 1.63
N ILE A 164 -5.27 0.29 1.69
CA ILE A 164 -6.02 1.50 2.02
C ILE A 164 -5.82 1.88 3.48
N ARG A 165 -5.82 0.91 4.40
CA ARG A 165 -5.50 1.11 5.82
C ARG A 165 -4.14 1.82 5.97
N ASP A 166 -3.10 1.25 5.37
CA ASP A 166 -1.75 1.80 5.45
C ASP A 166 -1.64 3.16 4.77
N LEU A 167 -2.36 3.36 3.67
CA LEU A 167 -2.42 4.66 3.00
C LEU A 167 -3.07 5.73 3.88
N MET A 168 -4.14 5.39 4.61
CA MET A 168 -4.77 6.30 5.57
C MET A 168 -3.81 6.65 6.70
N VAL A 169 -3.09 5.67 7.25
CA VAL A 169 -2.04 5.89 8.26
C VAL A 169 -0.99 6.86 7.71
N LEU A 170 -0.43 6.59 6.53
CA LEU A 170 0.58 7.47 5.93
C LEU A 170 0.07 8.90 5.68
N VAL A 171 -1.21 9.07 5.33
CA VAL A 171 -1.83 10.38 5.18
C VAL A 171 -1.96 11.10 6.52
N VAL A 172 -2.34 10.41 7.59
CA VAL A 172 -2.38 10.98 8.94
C VAL A 172 -0.98 11.41 9.38
N PHE A 173 0.04 10.57 9.14
CA PHE A 173 1.43 10.85 9.45
C PHE A 173 2.15 11.75 8.42
N SER A 174 1.44 12.27 7.41
CA SER A 174 2.08 13.06 6.34
C SER A 174 2.80 14.33 6.83
N PRO A 175 2.38 15.04 7.91
CA PRO A 175 3.17 16.16 8.44
C PRO A 175 4.57 15.73 8.88
N LEU A 176 4.70 14.56 9.48
CA LEU A 176 6.00 14.00 9.89
C LEU A 176 6.83 13.59 8.67
N VAL A 177 6.20 12.99 7.65
CA VAL A 177 6.84 12.69 6.37
C VAL A 177 7.36 13.97 5.68
N TYR A 178 6.59 15.06 5.74
CA TYR A 178 7.00 16.36 5.21
C TYR A 178 8.23 16.91 5.93
N LEU A 179 8.21 16.92 7.28
CA LEU A 179 9.36 17.35 8.09
C LEU A 179 10.61 16.52 7.80
N TRP A 180 10.44 15.20 7.65
CA TRP A 180 11.53 14.30 7.29
C TRP A 180 12.09 14.62 5.90
N ALA A 181 11.24 14.84 4.89
CA ALA A 181 11.66 15.19 3.54
C ALA A 181 12.42 16.54 3.49
N VAL A 182 11.96 17.55 4.24
CA VAL A 182 12.65 18.84 4.37
C VAL A 182 14.00 18.68 5.06
N SER A 183 14.08 17.86 6.09
CA SER A 183 15.31 17.57 6.83
C SER A 183 16.34 16.86 5.94
N LEU A 184 15.93 15.85 5.18
CA LEU A 184 16.77 15.15 4.21
C LEU A 184 17.30 16.10 3.13
N ARG A 185 16.45 17.00 2.62
CA ARG A 185 16.89 18.03 1.67
C ARG A 185 17.94 18.95 2.29
N SER A 186 17.74 19.38 3.53
CA SER A 186 18.71 20.24 4.24
C SER A 186 20.05 19.54 4.43
N LEU A 187 20.03 18.26 4.87
CA LEU A 187 21.22 17.42 5.01
C LEU A 187 21.94 17.26 3.66
N PHE A 188 21.21 16.90 2.59
CA PHE A 188 21.74 16.74 1.25
C PHE A 188 22.44 18.01 0.73
N LEU A 189 21.87 19.19 0.98
CA LEU A 189 22.44 20.47 0.58
C LEU A 189 23.65 20.88 1.44
N ARG A 190 23.68 20.50 2.72
CA ARG A 190 24.80 20.75 3.63
C ARG A 190 25.97 19.77 3.45
N MET A 191 25.73 18.67 2.74
CA MET A 191 26.72 17.61 2.60
C MET A 191 27.84 18.02 1.64
N ASP A 192 29.09 17.87 2.08
CA ASP A 192 30.27 18.15 1.26
C ASP A 192 30.53 16.99 0.29
N TRP A 193 29.86 17.04 -0.86
CA TRP A 193 29.98 16.05 -1.91
C TRP A 193 31.41 15.87 -2.42
N LYS A 194 32.28 16.88 -2.29
CA LYS A 194 33.68 16.77 -2.73
C LYS A 194 34.47 15.79 -1.88
N LYS A 195 34.20 15.78 -0.56
CA LYS A 195 34.82 14.83 0.38
C LYS A 195 34.30 13.41 0.20
N LEU A 196 33.02 13.25 -0.11
CA LEU A 196 32.38 11.94 -0.26
C LEU A 196 32.68 11.27 -1.61
N LEU A 197 32.78 12.04 -2.69
CA LEU A 197 33.01 11.51 -4.04
C LEU A 197 34.50 11.51 -4.44
N GLY A 198 35.42 11.68 -3.48
CA GLY A 198 36.86 11.61 -3.72
C GLY A 198 37.36 12.60 -4.79
N GLY A 199 36.77 13.80 -4.85
CA GLY A 199 37.14 14.82 -5.85
C GLY A 199 36.41 14.74 -7.19
N LEU A 200 35.55 13.75 -7.43
CA LEU A 200 34.64 13.75 -8.59
C LEU A 200 33.47 14.70 -8.30
N THR A 201 33.56 15.96 -8.72
CA THR A 201 32.44 16.91 -8.60
C THR A 201 31.38 16.62 -9.65
N PRO A 202 30.13 16.24 -9.31
CA PRO A 202 29.06 16.23 -10.29
C PRO A 202 28.62 17.67 -10.55
N SER A 203 28.42 18.04 -11.81
CA SER A 203 28.01 19.38 -12.21
C SER A 203 26.51 19.62 -11.94
N TRP A 204 26.12 19.73 -10.66
CA TRP A 204 24.72 19.93 -10.25
C TRP A 204 24.10 21.31 -10.56
N ARG A 205 24.68 22.10 -11.49
CA ARG A 205 24.25 23.48 -11.79
C ARG A 205 22.77 23.60 -12.21
N GLY A 206 22.15 22.51 -12.66
CA GLY A 206 20.73 22.47 -13.01
C GLY A 206 19.75 22.25 -11.84
N LEU A 207 20.20 21.73 -10.69
CA LEU A 207 19.31 21.46 -9.55
C LEU A 207 19.11 22.69 -8.64
N VAL A 208 20.06 23.64 -8.68
CA VAL A 208 19.98 24.89 -7.89
C VAL A 208 19.08 25.93 -8.55
N SER A 209 18.84 25.89 -9.87
CA SER A 209 18.00 26.88 -10.57
C SER A 209 16.49 26.69 -10.35
N LEU A 210 16.05 25.55 -9.80
CA LEU A 210 14.68 25.32 -9.33
C LEU A 210 14.37 26.02 -7.99
N SER A 211 15.33 26.79 -7.42
CA SER A 211 15.26 27.30 -6.04
C SER A 211 14.68 28.71 -5.82
N LEU A 212 14.23 29.44 -6.84
CA LEU A 212 13.82 30.86 -6.67
C LEU A 212 12.51 31.26 -7.35
N ARG A 213 11.51 30.38 -7.39
CA ARG A 213 10.12 30.86 -7.52
C ARG A 213 9.32 30.40 -6.32
N PRO A 214 8.75 31.32 -5.50
CA PRO A 214 7.58 30.95 -4.73
C PRO A 214 6.53 30.47 -5.74
N MET A 215 6.08 29.23 -5.57
CA MET A 215 4.80 28.76 -6.12
C MET A 215 3.72 29.06 -5.09
#